data_AF-A0A5S9P4U9-F1
#
_entry.id   AF-A0A5S9P4U9-F1
#
_cell.length_a   1.000
_cell.length_b   1.000
_cell.length_c   1.000
_cell.angle_alpha   90.00
_cell.angle_beta   90.00
_cell.angle_gamma   90.00
#
_symmetry.space_group_name_H-M   'P 1'
#
loop_
_entity.id
_entity.type
_entity.pdbx_description
1 polymer ?
#
loop_
_entity_poly.entity_id
_entity_poly.type
_entity_poly.pdbx_seq_one_letter_code
_entity_poly.pdbx_strand_id
1 'polypeptide(L)'
;MLESGHFGRLNIHQGESFPKSCSCCRATYRDVDAFFKNTRPSGTHQTGLRQASDDDGVIVEAYRNCACGSTLLVFFEDRRETLRPVT
;
A
#
# COMPACT_ATOMS: atom_id res chain seq x y z
N MET A 1 -21.34 -16.40 11.16
CA MET A 1 -20.02 -16.69 10.58
C MET A 1 -19.83 -15.86 9.31
N LEU A 2 -19.25 -14.66 9.44
CA LEU A 2 -18.28 -14.08 8.50
C LEU A 2 -17.74 -12.78 9.13
N GLU A 3 -16.75 -12.91 9.99
CA GLU A 3 -16.00 -11.75 10.48
C GLU A 3 -14.99 -11.36 9.39
N SER A 4 -15.47 -10.57 8.43
CA SER A 4 -14.64 -9.97 7.39
C SER A 4 -13.78 -8.89 8.04
N GLY A 5 -12.52 -9.22 8.33
CA GLY A 5 -11.51 -8.27 8.80
C GLY A 5 -11.45 -7.06 7.88
N HIS A 6 -11.95 -5.93 8.37
CA HIS A 6 -11.96 -4.65 7.66
C HIS A 6 -10.58 -4.02 7.81
N PHE A 7 -9.61 -4.42 6.97
CA PHE A 7 -8.39 -3.66 6.82
C PHE A 7 -8.78 -2.29 6.25
N GLY A 8 -8.60 -1.25 7.04
CA GLY A 8 -9.07 0.11 6.76
C GLY A 8 -8.65 0.56 5.36
N ARG A 9 -9.58 0.46 4.40
CA ARG A 9 -9.83 1.38 3.29
C ARG A 9 -8.57 2.18 2.86
N LEU A 10 -7.54 1.56 2.29
CA LEU A 10 -6.45 2.30 1.62
C LEU A 10 -6.88 2.67 0.20
N ASN A 11 -6.77 3.96 -0.16
CA ASN A 11 -6.96 4.40 -1.55
C ASN A 11 -5.60 4.44 -2.26
N ILE A 12 -5.58 4.07 -3.53
CA ILE A 12 -4.37 4.12 -4.36
C ILE A 12 -4.09 5.57 -4.75
N HIS A 13 -2.83 6.01 -4.63
CA HIS A 13 -2.41 7.34 -5.05
C HIS A 13 -2.62 7.53 -6.56
N GLN A 14 -2.99 8.73 -7.02
CA GLN A 14 -3.42 8.96 -8.41
C GLN A 14 -2.38 8.59 -9.50
N GLY A 15 -1.09 8.52 -9.14
CA GLY A 15 -0.01 8.05 -10.02
C GLY A 15 0.22 6.53 -10.01
N GLU A 16 -0.44 5.80 -9.12
CA GLU A 16 -0.32 4.36 -8.97
C GLU A 16 -1.54 3.67 -9.59
N SER A 17 -1.32 2.54 -10.26
CA SER A 17 -2.40 1.76 -10.84
C SER A 17 -2.12 0.28 -10.69
N PHE A 18 -3.19 -0.45 -10.41
CA PHE A 18 -3.22 -1.90 -10.46
C PHE A 18 -3.76 -2.35 -11.82
N PRO A 19 -3.29 -3.47 -12.38
CA PRO A 19 -2.46 -4.50 -11.73
C PRO A 19 -0.97 -4.14 -11.60
N LYS A 20 -0.34 -4.62 -10.52
CA LYS A 20 1.10 -4.51 -10.29
C LYS A 20 1.80 -5.81 -10.63
N SER A 21 2.92 -5.76 -11.34
CA SER A 21 3.72 -6.93 -11.69
C SER A 21 5.12 -6.86 -11.11
N CYS A 22 5.61 -7.96 -10.54
CA CYS A 22 7.00 -8.07 -10.14
C CYS A 22 7.90 -8.24 -11.37
N SER A 23 8.87 -7.34 -11.57
CA SER A 23 9.79 -7.43 -12.72
C SER A 23 10.72 -8.63 -12.68
N CYS A 24 10.93 -9.26 -11.51
CA CYS A 24 11.82 -10.41 -11.34
C CYS A 24 11.12 -11.74 -11.65
N CYS A 25 9.98 -12.03 -11.01
CA CYS A 25 9.27 -13.31 -11.18
C CYS A 25 7.98 -13.22 -12.00
N ARG A 26 7.60 -12.02 -12.46
CA ARG A 26 6.38 -11.73 -13.23
C ARG A 26 5.06 -12.01 -12.50
N ALA A 27 5.09 -12.24 -11.19
CA ALA A 27 3.88 -12.32 -10.37
C ALA A 27 3.04 -11.05 -10.54
N THR A 28 1.76 -11.20 -10.85
CA THR A 28 0.83 -10.09 -11.08
C THR A 28 -0.22 -10.05 -9.97
N TYR A 29 -0.33 -8.90 -9.32
CA TYR A 29 -1.31 -8.61 -8.27
C TYR A 29 -2.38 -7.73 -8.87
N ARG A 30 -3.61 -8.24 -8.92
CA ARG A 30 -4.73 -7.55 -9.59
C ARG A 30 -5.25 -6.36 -8.80
N ASP A 31 -5.21 -6.45 -7.47
CA ASP A 31 -5.78 -5.47 -6.57
C ASP A 31 -4.91 -5.34 -5.32
N VAL A 32 -5.21 -4.33 -4.51
CA VAL A 32 -4.52 -4.03 -3.25
C VAL A 32 -4.54 -5.22 -2.29
N ASP A 33 -5.69 -5.85 -2.11
CA ASP A 33 -5.83 -7.03 -1.23
C ASP A 33 -4.91 -8.16 -1.68
N ALA A 34 -4.92 -8.48 -2.99
CA ALA A 34 -4.06 -9.50 -3.55
C ALA A 34 -2.57 -9.16 -3.35
N PHE A 35 -2.20 -7.88 -3.46
CA PHE A 35 -0.84 -7.43 -3.19
C PHE A 35 -0.46 -7.64 -1.73
N PHE A 36 -1.23 -7.15 -0.77
CA PHE A 36 -0.89 -7.30 0.66
C PHE A 36 -0.94 -8.76 1.13
N LYS A 37 -1.84 -9.58 0.57
CA LYS A 37 -1.98 -10.99 0.93
C LYS A 37 -0.84 -11.86 0.39
N ASN A 38 -0.33 -11.55 -0.81
CA ASN A 38 0.69 -12.36 -1.49
C ASN A 38 2.11 -11.79 -1.39
N THR A 39 2.27 -10.64 -0.73
CA THR A 39 3.59 -10.05 -0.44
C THR A 39 3.84 -9.99 1.06
N ARG A 40 5.10 -9.92 1.45
CA ARG A 40 5.52 -9.83 2.86
C ARG A 40 5.97 -8.40 3.16
N PRO A 41 5.72 -7.84 4.36
CA PRO A 41 6.32 -6.56 4.75
C PRO A 41 7.83 -6.59 4.54
N SER A 42 8.39 -5.52 3.95
CA SER A 42 9.83 -5.33 3.81
C SER A 42 10.28 -4.22 4.76
N GLY A 43 11.28 -4.49 5.59
CA GLY A 43 11.90 -3.50 6.49
C GLY A 43 11.81 -3.81 7.97
N THR A 44 12.51 -2.99 8.77
CA THR A 44 12.56 -3.04 10.24
C THR A 44 11.26 -2.54 10.90
N HIS A 45 10.42 -1.82 10.16
CA HIS A 45 9.08 -1.43 10.60
C HIS A 45 8.11 -2.59 10.44
N GLN A 46 7.47 -2.98 11.56
CA GLN A 46 6.59 -4.15 11.67
C GLN A 46 5.48 -4.22 10.62
N THR A 47 5.07 -3.09 10.04
CA THR A 47 3.99 -3.01 9.05
C THR A 47 4.47 -2.94 7.60
N GLY A 48 5.75 -2.65 7.33
CA GLY A 48 6.25 -2.34 5.98
C GLY A 48 5.58 -1.13 5.33
N LEU A 49 5.02 -0.23 6.15
CA LEU A 49 4.38 1.02 5.74
C LEU A 49 5.20 2.19 6.30
N ARG A 50 5.42 3.21 5.47
CA ARG A 50 6.07 4.46 5.85
C ARG A 50 5.19 5.62 5.41
N GLN A 51 4.97 6.56 6.31
CA GLN A 51 4.32 7.83 5.96
C GLN A 51 5.39 8.78 5.42
N ALA A 52 5.11 9.42 4.29
CA ALA A 52 5.94 10.44 3.69
C ALA A 52 5.08 11.67 3.39
N SER A 53 5.70 12.84 3.40
CA SER A 53 5.07 14.11 3.04
C SER A 53 5.64 14.55 1.69
N ASP A 54 4.76 14.88 0.76
CA ASP A 54 5.09 15.49 -0.53
C ASP A 54 4.44 16.90 -0.62
N ASP A 55 4.71 17.65 -1.68
CA ASP A 55 4.19 19.02 -1.87
C ASP A 55 2.65 19.03 -1.90
N ASP A 56 2.06 17.96 -2.44
CA ASP A 56 0.60 17.74 -2.54
C ASP A 56 -0.05 17.19 -1.25
N GLY A 57 0.72 16.82 -0.22
CA GLY A 57 0.19 16.33 1.06
C GLY A 57 0.86 15.05 1.57
N VAL A 58 0.14 14.29 2.40
CA VAL A 58 0.68 13.08 3.04
C VAL A 58 0.38 11.86 2.17
N ILE A 59 1.41 11.07 1.89
CA ILE A 59 1.32 9.79 1.18
C ILE A 59 1.82 8.65 2.08
N VAL A 60 1.35 7.43 1.81
CA VAL A 60 1.78 6.23 2.51
C VAL A 60 2.51 5.32 1.52
N GLU A 61 3.80 5.12 1.76
CA GLU A 61 4.68 4.22 1.03
C GLU A 61 4.58 2.80 1.61
N ALA A 62 4.26 1.79 0.79
CA ALA A 62 4.28 0.39 1.19
C ALA A 62 5.44 -0.34 0.53
N TYR A 63 6.43 -0.73 1.34
CA TYR A 63 7.55 -1.56 0.92
C TYR A 63 7.23 -3.02 1.23
N ARG A 64 7.03 -3.83 0.19
CA ARG A 64 6.66 -5.24 0.34
C ARG A 64 7.50 -6.14 -0.54
N ASN A 65 7.95 -7.26 0.01
CA ASN A 65 8.71 -8.26 -0.72
C ASN A 65 7.77 -9.25 -1.40
N CYS A 66 7.96 -9.43 -2.70
CA CYS A 66 7.40 -10.56 -3.41
C CYS A 66 7.92 -11.89 -2.82
N ALA A 67 7.19 -12.98 -3.02
CA ALA A 67 7.64 -14.33 -2.66
C ALA A 67 9.00 -14.70 -3.29
N CYS A 68 9.38 -14.08 -4.42
CA CYS A 68 10.69 -14.27 -5.04
C CYS A 68 11.84 -13.48 -4.36
N GLY A 69 11.53 -12.66 -3.36
CA GLY A 69 12.50 -11.84 -2.62
C GLY A 69 12.71 -10.42 -3.14
N SER A 70 12.13 -10.04 -4.28
CA SER A 70 12.23 -8.67 -4.79
C SER A 70 11.32 -7.70 -4.03
N THR A 71 11.84 -6.51 -3.72
CA THR A 71 11.08 -5.43 -3.10
C THR A 71 10.18 -4.73 -4.12
N LEU A 72 8.92 -4.53 -3.75
CA LEU A 72 7.90 -3.77 -4.46
C LEU A 72 7.55 -2.54 -3.62
N LEU A 73 7.37 -1.40 -4.26
CA LEU A 73 6.93 -0.15 -3.66
C LEU A 73 5.60 0.26 -4.28
N VAL A 74 4.62 0.56 -3.43
CA VAL A 74 3.32 1.10 -3.84
C VAL A 74 2.99 2.31 -2.98
N PHE A 75 2.46 3.36 -3.60
CA PHE A 75 2.04 4.59 -2.91
C PHE A 75 0.52 4.60 -2.72
N PHE A 76 0.10 4.93 -1.50
CA PHE A 76 -1.30 5.06 -1.11
C PHE A 76 -1.57 6.50 -0.66
N GLU A 77 -2.80 6.96 -0.85
CA GLU A 77 -3.23 8.24 -0.28
C GLU A 77 -3.39 8.11 1.23
N ASP A 78 -2.92 9.10 1.98
CA ASP A 78 -3.22 9.18 3.40
C ASP A 78 -4.69 9.60 3.58
N ARG A 79 -5.48 8.65 4.09
CA ARG A 79 -6.91 8.83 4.38
C ARG A 79 -7.19 9.47 5.72
N ARG A 80 -6.21 10.08 6.38
CA ARG A 80 -6.54 11.00 7.48
C ARG A 80 -7.15 12.21 6.80
N GLU A 81 -8.45 12.12 6.57
CA GLU A 81 -9.30 13.27 6.33
C GLU A 81 -8.86 14.28 7.36
N THR A 82 -8.15 15.32 6.91
CA THR A 82 -7.90 16.45 7.78
C THR A 82 -9.30 16.91 8.11
N LEU A 83 -9.74 16.66 9.35
CA LEU A 83 -10.84 17.38 9.94
C LEU A 83 -10.35 18.84 9.99
N ARG A 84 -10.39 19.52 8.83
CA ARG A 84 -10.25 20.96 8.79
C ARG A 84 -11.40 21.45 9.67
N PRO A 85 -11.13 22.16 10.77
CA PRO A 85 -12.21 22.76 11.52
C PRO A 85 -12.94 23.67 10.55
N VAL A 86 -14.21 23.33 10.25
CA VAL A 86 -15.11 24.26 9.60
C VAL A 86 -15.22 25.44 10.56
N THR A 87 -14.72 26.59 10.14
CA THR A 87 -14.88 27.86 10.86
C THR A 87 -15.98 28.63 10.16
#